data_AF-A0A6G6Z729-F1
#
_entry.id   AF-A0A6G6Z729-F1
#
_cell.length_a   1.000
_cell.length_b   1.000
_cell.length_c   1.000
_cell.angle_alpha   90.00
_cell.angle_beta   90.00
_cell.angle_gamma   90.00
#
_symmetry.space_group_name_H-M   'P 1'
#
loop_
_entity.id
_entity.type
_entity.pdbx_description
1 polymer ?
#
loop_
_entity_poly.entity_id
_entity_poly.type
_entity_poly.pdbx_seq_one_letter_code
_entity_poly.pdbx_strand_id
1 'polypeptide(L)' 'MTQQRNGYDCSVFVVDGTRELVKRLAQGERPDLLQFDALVADRQALQTRLRG' A
#
# COMPACT_ATOMS: atom_id res chain seq x y z
N MET A 1 -4.75 0.28 8.97
CA MET A 1 -3.93 -0.67 8.18
C MET A 1 -4.30 -2.08 8.63
N THR A 2 -4.46 -3.03 7.72
CA THR A 2 -4.71 -4.43 8.15
C THR A 2 -3.46 -5.00 8.81
N GLN A 3 -3.62 -5.56 10.01
CA GLN A 3 -2.50 -6.14 10.75
C GLN A 3 -1.89 -7.30 9.96
N GLN A 4 -0.60 -7.21 9.66
CA GLN A 4 0.12 -8.27 8.99
C GLN A 4 0.27 -9.47 9.92
N ARG A 5 0.02 -10.66 9.37
CA ARG A 5 0.18 -11.93 10.11
C ARG A 5 1.60 -12.47 10.08
N ASN A 6 2.44 -11.92 9.20
CA ASN A 6 3.86 -12.25 9.13
C ASN A 6 4.67 -11.02 9.57
N GLY A 7 5.81 -11.25 10.21
CA GLY A 7 6.64 -10.18 10.77
C GLY A 7 7.61 -9.54 9.78
N TYR A 8 7.48 -9.81 8.48
CA TYR A 8 8.52 -9.50 7.49
C TYR A 8 8.04 -8.72 6.26
N ASP A 9 6.73 -8.48 6.11
CA ASP A 9 6.16 -7.69 5.01
C ASP A 9 5.92 -6.22 5.39
N CYS A 10 6.51 -5.75 6.49
CA CYS A 10 6.39 -4.35 6.92
C CYS A 10 6.86 -3.39 5.82
N SER A 11 7.93 -3.73 5.11
CA SER A 11 8.47 -2.94 3.99
C SER A 11 7.57 -2.97 2.75
N VAL A 12 7.01 -4.14 2.40
CA VAL A 12 6.05 -4.29 1.30
C VAL A 12 4.85 -3.37 1.50
N PHE A 13 4.35 -3.30 2.74
CA PHE A 13 3.24 -2.44 3.10
C PHE A 13 3.55 -0.95 2.96
N VAL A 14 4.73 -0.51 3.37
CA VAL A 14 5.13 0.91 3.21
C VAL A 14 5.11 1.29 1.72
N VAL A 15 5.60 0.41 0.85
CA VAL A 15 5.62 0.64 -0.60
C VAL A 15 4.20 0.63 -1.17
N ASP A 16 3.39 -0.36 -0.84
CA ASP A 16 1.99 -0.46 -1.30
C ASP A 16 1.14 0.71 -0.80
N GLY A 17 1.35 1.15 0.44
CA GLY A 17 0.61 2.26 1.04
C GLY A 17 1.00 3.61 0.48
N THR A 18 2.28 3.82 0.23
CA THR A 18 2.74 5.02 -0.47
C THR A 18 2.16 5.08 -1.88
N ARG A 19 2.13 3.95 -2.59
CA ARG A 19 1.54 3.89 -3.94
C ARG A 19 0.05 4.21 -3.92
N GLU A 20 -0.70 3.62 -2.99
CA GLU A 20 -2.12 3.87 -2.86
C GLU A 20 -2.38 5.33 -2.46
N LEU A 21 -1.60 5.89 -1.54
CA LEU A 21 -1.64 7.31 -1.19
C LEU A 21 -1.42 8.20 -2.41
N VAL A 22 -0.35 7.99 -3.18
CA VAL A 22 -0.04 8.78 -4.38
C VAL A 22 -1.15 8.67 -5.41
N LYS A 23 -1.71 7.47 -5.62
CA LYS A 23 -2.83 7.25 -6.56
C LYS A 23 -4.06 8.08 -6.17
N ARG A 24 -4.41 8.09 -4.88
CA ARG A 24 -5.57 8.83 -4.36
C ARG A 24 -5.36 10.34 -4.40
N LEU A 25 -4.16 10.79 -4.05
CA LEU A 25 -3.76 12.19 -4.21
C LEU A 25 -3.83 12.65 -5.68
N ALA A 26 -3.38 11.80 -6.62
CA ALA A 26 -3.49 12.07 -8.05
C ALA A 26 -4.94 12.13 -8.55
N GLN A 27 -5.88 11.47 -7.84
CA GLN A 27 -7.31 11.53 -8.09
C GLN A 27 -7.99 12.74 -7.40
N GLY A 28 -7.24 13.55 -6.65
CA GLY A 28 -7.76 14.72 -5.95
C GLY A 28 -8.45 14.40 -4.62
N GLU A 29 -8.29 13.19 -4.09
CA GLU A 29 -8.82 12.85 -2.77
C GLU A 29 -8.04 13.60 -1.66
N ARG A 30 -8.78 14.11 -0.67
CA ARG A 30 -8.20 14.87 0.44
C ARG A 30 -7.50 13.94 1.43
N PRO A 31 -6.30 14.29 1.91
CA PRO A 31 -5.51 13.47 2.84
C PRO A 31 -6.26 13.02 4.08
N ASP A 32 -7.15 13.88 4.57
CA ASP A 32 -7.89 13.72 5.84
C ASP A 32 -8.94 12.59 5.77
N LEU A 33 -9.28 12.13 4.57
CA LEU A 33 -10.25 11.06 4.31
C LEU A 33 -9.58 9.76 3.85
N LEU A 34 -8.26 9.72 3.77
CA LEU A 34 -7.52 8.56 3.28
C LEU A 34 -7.44 7.48 4.36
N GLN A 35 -8.43 6.59 4.36
CA GLN A 35 -8.43 5.39 5.19
C GLN A 35 -7.60 4.28 4.51
N PHE A 36 -6.50 3.88 5.16
CA PHE A 36 -5.62 2.79 4.70
C PHE A 36 -5.91 1.46 5.41
N ASP A 37 -7.09 1.31 6.01
CA ASP A 37 -7.44 0.13 6.81
C ASP A 37 -7.61 -1.14 5.98
N ALA A 38 -8.09 -0.98 4.75
CA ALA A 38 -8.20 -2.07 3.78
C ALA A 38 -6.89 -2.37 3.04
N LEU A 39 -5.80 -1.64 3.31
CA LEU A 39 -4.52 -1.91 2.66
C LEU A 39 -3.92 -3.20 3.21
N VAL A 40 -3.73 -4.16 2.32
CA VAL A 40 -3.09 -5.45 2.58
C VAL A 40 -1.77 -5.48 1.82
N ALA A 41 -0.69 -5.88 2.49
CA ALA A 41 0.61 -6.03 1.85
C ALA A 41 0.55 -7.17 0.82
N ASP A 42 0.87 -6.87 -0.44
CA ASP A 42 0.90 -7.87 -1.51
C ASP A 42 2.30 -7.96 -2.10
N ARG A 43 3.10 -8.85 -1.50
CA ARG A 43 4.48 -9.09 -1.93
C ARG A 43 4.54 -9.59 -3.38
N GLN A 44 3.59 -10.43 -3.80
CA GLN A 44 3.63 -10.99 -5.15
C GLN A 44 3.32 -9.92 -6.19
N ALA A 45 2.30 -9.09 -5.95
CA ALA A 45 2.01 -7.96 -6.82
C ALA A 45 3.19 -6.97 -6.85
N LEU A 46 3.86 -6.73 -5.73
CA LEU A 46 5.07 -5.91 -5.70
C LEU A 46 6.19 -6.50 -6.56
N GLN A 47 6.50 -7.79 -6.39
CA GLN A 47 7.52 -8.46 -7.18
C GLN A 47 7.21 -8.44 -8.69
N THR A 48 5.95 -8.68 -9.08
CA THR A 48 5.53 -8.59 -10.49
C THR A 48 5.78 -7.21 -11.07
N ARG A 49 5.44 -6.13 -10.33
CA ARG A 49 5.68 -4.76 -10.78
C ARG A 49 7.17 -4.40 -10.87
N LEU A 50 8.00 -4.95 -9.98
CA LEU A 50 9.44 -4.76 -10.00
C LEU A 50 10.14 -5.57 -11.09
N ARG A 51 9.51 -6.65 -11.58
CA ARG A 51 10.07 -7.50 -12.63
C ARG A 51 9.98 -6.89 -14.02
N GLY A 52 9.05 -5.95 -14.26
CA GLY A 52 8.94 -5.20 -15.52
C GLY A 52 8.52 -6.06 -16.70
#